data_AF-A0A6C0AVN1-F1
#
_entry.id   AF-A0A6C0AVN1-F1
#
_cell.length_a   1.000
_cell.length_b   1.000
_cell.length_c   1.000
_cell.angle_alpha   90.00
_cell.angle_beta   90.00
_cell.angle_gamma   90.00
#
_symmetry.space_group_name_H-M   'P 1'
#
loop_
_entity.id
_entity.type
_entity.pdbx_description
1 polymer ?
#
loop_
_entity_poly.entity_id
_entity_poly.type
_entity_poly.pdbx_seq_one_letter_code
_entity_poly.pdbx_strand_id
1 'polypeptide(L)'
;MLSRRLLLTLPEEIITNHILPYTYSPITFELSQDIKNYVENKMKLKELYRYSGHHIMLFRNLITYLREISNISSHVCISEKFVEIMSRHVMLRQLEQRDVLHFILKNIIRPKHLDYRRFFSLLFGLMNIQERNSFMNDILSADTIGIIPLTSPELQQILSG
;
A
#
# COMPACT_ATOMS: atom_id res chain seq x y z
N MET A 1 12.21 -2.67 12.36
CA MET A 1 12.64 -3.12 13.70
C MET A 1 12.09 -2.15 14.73
N LEU A 2 11.49 -2.65 15.81
CA LEU A 2 11.11 -1.81 16.95
C LEU A 2 12.36 -1.09 17.47
N SER A 3 12.26 0.22 17.68
CA SER A 3 13.37 1.01 18.21
C SER A 3 13.73 0.49 19.59
N ARG A 4 15.01 0.17 19.81
CA ARG A 4 15.52 -0.32 21.10
C ARG A 4 15.18 0.63 22.26
N ARG A 5 15.11 1.94 21.97
CA ARG A 5 14.69 2.97 22.93
C ARG A 5 13.23 2.82 23.36
N LEU A 6 12.36 2.37 22.46
CA LEU A 6 10.93 2.22 22.70
C LEU A 6 10.63 0.97 23.54
N LEU A 7 11.42 -0.10 23.36
CA LEU A 7 11.36 -1.28 24.23
C LEU A 7 11.79 -0.96 25.67
N LEU A 8 12.79 -0.09 25.85
CA LEU A 8 13.28 0.31 27.17
C LEU A 8 12.31 1.23 27.94
N THR A 9 11.37 1.87 27.23
CA THR A 9 10.32 2.71 27.85
C THR A 9 9.05 1.95 28.21
N LEU A 10 8.90 0.70 27.75
CA LEU A 10 7.71 -0.09 28.04
C LEU A 10 7.84 -0.78 29.41
N PRO A 11 6.74 -0.88 30.18
CA PRO A 11 6.73 -1.68 31.41
C PRO A 11 7.15 -3.12 31.14
N GLU A 12 7.94 -3.70 32.05
CA GLU A 12 8.47 -5.06 31.90
C GLU A 12 7.35 -6.10 31.74
N GLU A 13 6.22 -5.93 32.45
CA GLU A 13 5.04 -6.78 32.33
C GLU A 13 4.47 -6.80 30.90
N ILE A 14 4.46 -5.66 30.19
CA ILE A 14 3.99 -5.61 28.80
C ILE A 14 4.97 -6.37 27.90
N ILE A 15 6.28 -6.23 28.13
CA ILE A 15 7.29 -6.91 27.35
C ILE A 15 7.17 -8.43 27.54
N THR A 16 7.10 -8.88 28.79
CA THR A 16 7.07 -10.29 29.17
C THR A 16 5.77 -10.98 28.79
N ASN A 17 4.62 -10.32 28.97
CA ASN A 17 3.32 -10.96 28.75
C ASN A 17 2.73 -10.72 27.36
N HIS A 18 3.13 -9.64 26.68
CA HIS A 18 2.47 -9.22 25.43
C HIS A 18 3.42 -8.98 24.25
N ILE A 19 4.74 -9.06 24.42
CA ILE A 19 5.71 -8.94 23.32
C ILE A 19 6.49 -10.24 23.14
N LEU A 20 7.22 -10.68 24.18
CA LEU A 20 8.08 -11.86 24.12
C LEU A 20 7.35 -13.13 23.67
N PRO A 21 6.13 -13.47 24.14
CA PRO A 21 5.45 -14.70 23.74
C PRO A 21 5.24 -14.79 22.23
N TYR A 22 4.95 -13.65 21.59
CA TYR A 22 4.77 -13.58 20.15
C TYR A 22 6.09 -13.60 19.37
N THR A 23 7.23 -13.26 20.00
CA THR A 23 8.55 -13.35 19.35
C THR A 23 9.11 -14.77 19.28
N TYR A 24 8.68 -15.65 20.19
CA TYR A 24 9.06 -17.06 20.20
C TYR A 24 8.00 -17.98 19.59
N SER A 25 6.82 -17.44 19.29
CA SER A 25 5.77 -18.18 18.60
C SER A 25 6.24 -18.53 17.18
N PRO A 26 6.08 -19.79 16.74
CA PRO A 26 6.42 -20.16 15.37
C PRO A 26 5.58 -19.34 14.40
N ILE A 27 6.25 -18.69 13.44
CA ILE A 27 5.58 -17.99 12.34
C ILE A 27 4.78 -19.02 11.54
N THR A 28 3.50 -18.77 11.32
CA THR A 28 2.67 -19.68 10.53
C THR A 28 3.20 -19.78 9.10
N PHE A 29 2.95 -20.91 8.44
CA PHE A 29 3.43 -21.11 7.07
C PHE A 29 2.87 -20.03 6.13
N GLU A 30 1.61 -19.65 6.31
CA GLU A 30 0.92 -18.63 5.54
C GLU A 30 1.59 -17.26 5.70
N LEU A 31 1.89 -16.86 6.94
CA LEU A 31 2.56 -15.58 7.21
C LEU A 31 4.00 -15.57 6.68
N SER A 32 4.71 -16.70 6.77
CA SER A 32 6.05 -16.85 6.20
C SER A 32 6.05 -16.69 4.68
N GLN A 33 5.08 -17.31 3.99
CA GLN A 33 4.90 -17.15 2.55
C GLN A 33 4.52 -15.72 2.17
N ASP A 34 3.63 -15.09 2.93
CA ASP A 34 3.22 -13.70 2.71
C ASP A 34 4.41 -12.73 2.82
N ILE A 35 5.25 -12.89 3.85
CA ILE A 35 6.47 -12.09 4.03
C ILE A 35 7.45 -12.29 2.87
N LYS A 36 7.70 -13.55 2.48
CA LYS A 36 8.61 -13.85 1.34
C LYS A 36 8.11 -13.19 0.06
N ASN A 37 6.83 -13.38 -0.27
CA ASN A 37 6.21 -12.78 -1.46
C ASN A 37 6.28 -11.25 -1.43
N TYR A 38 5.99 -10.62 -0.28
CA TYR A 38 6.09 -9.17 -0.13
C TYR A 38 7.53 -8.68 -0.38
N VAL A 39 8.52 -9.32 0.23
CA VAL A 39 9.93 -8.93 0.12
C VAL A 39 10.43 -9.08 -1.31
N GLU A 40 10.14 -10.21 -1.97
CA GLU A 40 10.52 -10.46 -3.36
C GLU A 40 9.90 -9.44 -4.31
N ASN A 41 8.58 -9.23 -4.24
CA ASN A 41 7.89 -8.28 -5.11
C ASN A 41 8.34 -6.84 -4.86
N LYS A 42 8.62 -6.47 -3.62
CA LYS A 42 9.17 -5.15 -3.29
C LYS A 42 10.57 -4.94 -3.84
N MET A 43 11.42 -5.98 -3.88
CA MET A 43 12.73 -5.90 -4.53
C MET A 43 12.58 -5.70 -6.04
N LYS A 44 11.72 -6.49 -6.70
CA LYS A 44 11.41 -6.33 -8.13
C LYS A 44 10.92 -4.92 -8.46
N LEU A 45 9.98 -4.37 -7.68
CA LEU A 45 9.50 -2.99 -7.86
C LEU A 45 10.62 -1.96 -7.67
N LYS A 46 11.53 -2.18 -6.73
CA LYS A 46 12.68 -1.29 -6.54
C LYS A 46 13.63 -1.33 -7.75
N GLU A 47 13.77 -2.48 -8.39
CA GLU A 47 14.58 -2.62 -9.62
C GLU A 47 13.91 -1.96 -10.82
N LEU A 48 12.61 -2.20 -11.03
CA LEU A 48 11.83 -1.57 -12.10
C LEU A 48 11.85 -0.04 -11.99
N TYR A 49 11.79 0.49 -10.77
CA TYR A 49 11.67 1.92 -10.49
C TYR A 49 12.92 2.48 -9.81
N ARG A 50 14.10 2.03 -10.24
CA ARG A 50 15.42 2.29 -9.63
C ARG A 50 15.80 3.78 -9.55
N TYR A 51 15.22 4.65 -10.37
CA TYR A 51 15.56 6.08 -10.43
C TYR A 51 14.63 6.96 -9.57
N SER A 52 15.15 8.09 -9.07
CA SER A 52 14.40 9.05 -8.25
C SER A 52 13.18 9.63 -8.99
N GLY A 53 12.04 9.73 -8.29
CA GLY A 53 10.77 10.27 -8.83
C GLY A 53 9.68 9.21 -9.09
N HIS A 54 10.07 7.95 -9.23
CA HIS A 54 9.15 6.87 -9.57
C HIS A 54 8.23 6.39 -8.43
N HIS A 55 8.44 6.82 -7.19
CA HIS A 55 7.51 6.50 -6.09
C HIS A 55 6.12 7.09 -6.33
N ILE A 56 6.06 8.25 -7.01
CA ILE A 56 4.81 8.88 -7.43
C ILE A 56 4.16 8.04 -8.54
N MET A 57 4.94 7.52 -9.49
CA MET A 57 4.44 6.66 -10.58
C MET A 57 3.95 5.32 -10.04
N LEU A 58 4.70 4.67 -9.15
CA LEU A 58 4.30 3.47 -8.42
C LEU A 58 3.00 3.67 -7.65
N PHE A 59 2.90 4.78 -6.93
CA PHE A 59 1.69 5.14 -6.22
C PHE A 59 0.51 5.36 -7.18
N ARG A 60 0.72 6.10 -8.28
CA ARG A 60 -0.30 6.31 -9.31
C ARG A 60 -0.76 5.00 -9.93
N ASN A 61 0.16 4.13 -10.34
CA ASN A 61 -0.15 2.82 -10.91
C ASN A 61 -0.94 1.95 -9.92
N LEU A 62 -0.57 1.98 -8.63
CA LEU A 62 -1.31 1.27 -7.60
C LEU A 62 -2.72 1.83 -7.42
N ILE A 63 -2.88 3.16 -7.36
CA ILE A 63 -4.20 3.79 -7.26
C ILE A 63 -5.04 3.54 -8.52
N THR A 64 -4.44 3.58 -9.70
CA THR A 64 -5.11 3.27 -10.96
C THR A 64 -5.56 1.83 -10.99
N TYR A 65 -4.68 0.86 -10.69
CA TYR A 65 -5.04 -0.56 -10.56
C TYR A 65 -6.22 -0.76 -9.59
N LEU A 66 -6.13 -0.14 -8.42
CA LEU A 66 -7.20 -0.21 -7.43
C LEU A 66 -8.51 0.41 -7.94
N ARG A 67 -8.46 1.47 -8.75
CA ARG A 67 -9.65 2.08 -9.39
C ARG A 67 -10.21 1.24 -10.53
N GLU A 68 -9.37 0.68 -11.40
CA GLU A 68 -9.78 -0.14 -12.55
C GLU A 68 -10.51 -1.42 -12.11
N ILE A 69 -10.12 -2.01 -10.97
CA ILE A 69 -10.85 -3.15 -10.40
C ILE A 69 -12.31 -2.78 -10.02
N SER A 70 -12.62 -1.50 -9.81
CA SER A 70 -14.02 -1.05 -9.72
C SER A 70 -14.51 -0.52 -11.06
N ASN A 71 -15.40 -1.29 -11.68
CA ASN A 71 -16.02 -1.02 -12.97
C ASN A 71 -17.04 0.16 -12.91
N ILE A 72 -16.69 1.35 -12.40
CA ILE A 72 -17.62 2.47 -12.18
C ILE A 72 -16.99 3.85 -12.50
N SER A 73 -17.81 4.71 -13.11
CA SER A 73 -17.51 5.94 -13.84
C SER A 73 -16.91 7.15 -13.07
N SER A 74 -16.16 7.95 -13.84
CA SER A 74 -15.73 9.37 -13.82
C SER A 74 -15.93 10.36 -12.63
N HIS A 75 -16.51 10.01 -11.48
CA HIS A 75 -16.63 10.91 -10.33
C HIS A 75 -15.99 10.33 -9.09
N VAL A 76 -14.76 10.73 -8.75
CA VAL A 76 -14.00 10.46 -7.48
C VAL A 76 -14.53 9.24 -6.69
N CYS A 77 -14.62 8.09 -7.33
CA CYS A 77 -15.11 6.87 -6.71
C CYS A 77 -13.89 6.11 -6.22
N ILE A 78 -13.76 6.03 -4.90
CA ILE A 78 -12.86 5.08 -4.25
C ILE A 78 -13.45 3.71 -4.53
N SER A 79 -12.68 2.82 -5.15
CA SER A 79 -13.16 1.47 -5.44
C SER A 79 -13.53 0.72 -4.17
N GLU A 80 -14.57 -0.12 -4.23
CA GLU A 80 -14.91 -1.01 -3.12
C GLU A 80 -13.70 -1.88 -2.73
N LYS A 81 -12.89 -2.29 -3.71
CA LYS A 81 -11.66 -3.04 -3.48
C LYS A 81 -10.63 -2.24 -2.68
N PHE A 82 -10.50 -0.95 -2.95
CA PHE A 82 -9.61 -0.07 -2.21
C PHE A 82 -10.11 0.11 -0.76
N VAL A 83 -11.42 0.27 -0.56
CA VAL A 83 -12.00 0.29 0.79
C VAL A 83 -11.74 -1.04 1.50
N GLU A 84 -11.96 -2.18 0.84
CA GLU A 84 -11.71 -3.51 1.39
C GLU A 84 -10.25 -3.69 1.85
N ILE A 85 -9.28 -3.31 1.02
CA ILE A 85 -7.85 -3.38 1.36
C ILE A 85 -7.54 -2.46 2.54
N MET A 86 -8.08 -1.24 2.56
CA MET A 86 -7.87 -0.29 3.66
C MET A 86 -8.48 -0.78 4.98
N SER A 87 -9.64 -1.44 4.93
CA SER A 87 -10.27 -2.05 6.10
C SER A 87 -9.44 -3.16 6.74
N ARG A 88 -8.39 -3.67 6.09
CA ARG A 88 -7.46 -4.62 6.72
C ARG A 88 -6.49 -3.96 7.70
N HIS A 89 -6.33 -2.63 7.61
CA HIS A 89 -5.47 -1.89 8.52
C HIS A 89 -6.00 -1.98 9.96
N VAL A 90 -5.11 -2.22 10.93
CA VAL A 90 -5.49 -2.46 12.34
C VAL A 90 -6.39 -1.38 12.93
N MET A 91 -6.18 -0.11 12.56
CA MET A 91 -7.00 1.02 13.02
C MET A 91 -8.35 1.15 12.31
N LEU A 92 -8.50 0.54 11.14
CA LEU A 92 -9.69 0.69 10.27
C LEU A 92 -10.57 -0.56 10.28
N ARG A 93 -10.04 -1.70 10.73
CA ARG A 93 -10.72 -3.01 10.72
C ARG A 93 -12.03 -3.06 11.49
N GLN A 94 -12.19 -2.21 12.50
CA GLN A 94 -13.38 -2.16 13.33
C GLN A 94 -14.34 -1.02 12.95
N LEU A 95 -13.98 -0.21 11.95
CA LEU A 95 -14.79 0.91 11.51
C LEU A 95 -15.80 0.47 10.46
N GLU A 96 -16.93 1.18 10.39
CA GLU A 96 -17.88 1.00 9.31
C GLU A 96 -17.26 1.43 7.98
N GLN A 97 -17.70 0.83 6.87
CA GLN A 97 -17.18 1.17 5.53
C GLN A 97 -17.24 2.67 5.23
N ARG A 98 -18.29 3.36 5.70
CA ARG A 98 -18.45 4.82 5.53
C ARG A 98 -17.32 5.60 6.22
N ASP A 99 -16.91 5.17 7.41
CA ASP A 99 -15.83 5.81 8.16
C ASP A 99 -14.47 5.52 7.53
N VAL A 100 -14.28 4.31 7.01
CA VAL A 100 -13.09 3.95 6.22
C VAL A 100 -13.01 4.82 4.96
N LEU A 101 -14.12 5.01 4.25
CA LEU A 101 -14.21 5.89 3.09
C LEU A 101 -13.86 7.33 3.45
N HIS A 102 -14.41 7.85 4.56
CA HIS A 102 -14.10 9.19 5.04
C HIS A 102 -12.62 9.35 5.40
N PHE A 103 -12.03 8.34 6.04
CA PHE A 103 -10.60 8.29 6.33
C PHE A 103 -9.76 8.36 5.05
N ILE A 104 -10.15 7.61 4.01
CA ILE A 104 -9.45 7.61 2.72
C ILE A 104 -9.52 8.98 2.05
N LEU A 105 -10.71 9.58 1.98
CA LEU A 105 -10.90 10.90 1.37
C LEU A 105 -10.04 11.96 2.05
N LYS A 106 -10.03 11.97 3.38
CA LYS A 106 -9.33 12.98 4.19
C LYS A 106 -7.81 12.83 4.13
N ASN A 107 -7.30 11.60 4.25
CA ASN A 107 -5.88 11.36 4.46
C ASN A 107 -5.11 10.96 3.21
N ILE A 108 -5.79 10.53 2.14
CA ILE A 108 -5.15 9.94 0.95
C ILE A 108 -5.46 10.74 -0.31
N ILE A 109 -6.73 11.14 -0.51
CA ILE A 109 -7.12 11.88 -1.71
C ILE A 109 -6.92 13.39 -1.55
N ARG A 110 -7.19 13.94 -0.37
CA ARG A 110 -7.03 15.39 -0.08
C ARG A 110 -5.90 15.75 0.91
N PRO A 111 -4.77 15.03 0.98
CA PRO A 111 -3.70 15.40 1.89
C PRO A 111 -3.00 16.67 1.42
N LYS A 112 -2.70 17.57 2.35
CA LYS A 112 -1.82 18.73 2.07
C LYS A 112 -0.38 18.28 1.76
N HIS A 113 0.07 17.21 2.42
CA HIS A 113 1.37 16.58 2.19
C HIS A 113 1.22 15.06 2.32
N LEU A 114 1.41 14.31 1.23
CA LEU A 114 1.39 12.85 1.25
C LEU A 114 2.80 12.31 1.02
N ASP A 115 3.30 11.48 1.94
CA ASP A 115 4.48 10.66 1.69
C ASP A 115 4.07 9.44 0.86
N TYR A 116 4.18 9.59 -0.47
CA TYR A 116 3.84 8.54 -1.44
C TYR A 116 4.58 7.23 -1.19
N ARG A 117 5.84 7.28 -0.74
CA ARG A 117 6.65 6.08 -0.51
C ARG A 117 6.13 5.31 0.69
N ARG A 118 5.86 6.00 1.79
CA ARG A 118 5.30 5.39 3.00
C ARG A 118 3.92 4.83 2.72
N PHE A 119 3.10 5.59 2.01
CA PHE A 119 1.73 5.20 1.74
C PHE A 119 1.62 4.05 0.75
N PHE A 120 2.42 4.05 -0.33
CA PHE A 120 2.57 2.88 -1.21
C PHE A 120 2.99 1.64 -0.43
N SER A 121 4.00 1.76 0.43
CA SER A 121 4.49 0.62 1.24
C SER A 121 3.41 0.06 2.17
N LEU A 122 2.56 0.94 2.72
CA LEU A 122 1.43 0.57 3.55
C LEU A 122 0.36 -0.16 2.74
N LEU A 123 -0.10 0.42 1.63
CA LEU A 123 -1.11 -0.22 0.77
C LEU A 123 -0.64 -1.56 0.23
N PHE A 124 0.57 -1.59 -0.32
CA PHE A 124 1.15 -2.81 -0.84
C PHE A 124 1.29 -3.88 0.25
N GLY A 125 1.52 -3.48 1.51
CA GLY A 125 1.55 -4.38 2.65
C GLY A 125 0.18 -4.87 3.14
N LEU A 126 -0.91 -4.16 2.82
CA LEU A 126 -2.28 -4.56 3.16
C LEU A 126 -2.89 -5.50 2.12
N MET A 127 -2.34 -5.54 0.91
CA MET A 127 -2.74 -6.47 -0.14
C MET A 127 -2.34 -7.90 0.24
N ASN A 128 -3.17 -8.88 -0.12
CA ASN A 128 -2.81 -10.29 0.03
C ASN A 128 -1.90 -10.76 -1.11
N ILE A 129 -1.40 -11.99 -1.03
CA ILE A 129 -0.49 -12.57 -2.03
C ILE A 129 -1.08 -12.51 -3.45
N GLN A 130 -2.37 -12.87 -3.61
CA GLN A 130 -3.02 -12.92 -4.92
C GLN A 130 -3.12 -11.53 -5.55
N GLU A 131 -3.56 -10.54 -4.76
CA GLU A 131 -3.67 -9.14 -5.19
C GLU A 131 -2.30 -8.56 -5.55
N ARG A 132 -1.27 -8.83 -4.75
CA ARG A 132 0.09 -8.36 -5.08
C ARG A 132 0.60 -9.00 -6.36
N ASN A 133 0.38 -10.30 -6.55
CA ASN A 133 0.79 -10.98 -7.77
C ASN A 133 0.04 -10.45 -9.00
N SER A 134 -1.26 -10.20 -8.90
CA SER A 134 -2.05 -9.58 -9.98
C SER A 134 -1.53 -8.19 -10.31
N PHE A 135 -1.34 -7.33 -9.31
CA PHE A 135 -0.74 -6.00 -9.52
C PHE A 135 0.65 -6.06 -10.16
N MET A 136 1.51 -6.98 -9.71
CA MET A 136 2.84 -7.15 -10.29
C MET A 136 2.77 -7.61 -11.75
N ASN A 137 1.88 -8.54 -12.08
CA ASN A 137 1.68 -9.00 -13.46
C ASN A 137 1.19 -7.87 -14.37
N ASP A 138 0.27 -7.05 -13.88
CA ASP A 138 -0.25 -5.90 -14.64
C ASP A 138 0.84 -4.86 -14.86
N ILE A 139 1.65 -4.56 -13.85
CA ILE A 139 2.81 -3.65 -13.99
C ILE A 139 3.80 -4.21 -14.99
N LEU A 140 4.21 -5.46 -14.84
CA LEU A 140 5.20 -6.07 -15.71
C LEU A 140 4.71 -6.07 -17.16
N SER A 141 3.42 -6.40 -17.37
CA SER A 141 2.79 -6.39 -18.70
C SER A 141 2.70 -4.97 -19.28
N ALA A 142 2.36 -3.97 -18.47
CA ALA A 142 2.32 -2.58 -18.90
C ALA A 142 3.71 -2.04 -19.26
N ASP A 143 4.75 -2.47 -18.53
CA ASP A 143 6.14 -2.12 -18.81
C ASP A 143 6.64 -2.78 -20.11
N THR A 144 6.26 -4.03 -20.38
CA THR A 144 6.57 -4.69 -21.67
C THR A 144 5.90 -4.03 -22.87
N ILE A 145 4.77 -3.33 -22.67
CA ILE A 145 4.03 -2.64 -23.74
C ILE A 145 4.43 -1.15 -23.82
N GLY A 146 5.31 -0.65 -22.94
CA GLY A 146 5.68 0.77 -22.87
C GLY A 146 4.51 1.67 -22.42
N ILE A 147 3.46 1.09 -21.83
CA ILE A 147 2.30 1.79 -21.25
C ILE A 147 2.59 2.03 -19.77
N ILE A 148 3.75 2.57 -19.48
CA ILE A 148 3.81 3.53 -18.39
C ILE A 148 3.32 4.82 -19.04
N PRO A 149 2.22 5.47 -18.61
CA PRO A 149 1.84 6.74 -19.18
C PRO A 149 2.94 7.75 -18.84
N LEU A 150 3.90 7.87 -19.76
CA LEU A 150 4.71 9.05 -19.97
C LEU A 150 3.72 10.14 -20.31
N THR A 151 3.23 10.80 -19.25
CA THR A 151 2.57 12.11 -19.29
C THR A 151 1.54 12.24 -20.41
N SER A 152 0.26 11.96 -20.13
CA SER A 152 -0.79 12.49 -21.00
C SER A 152 -0.64 14.02 -21.05
N PRO A 153 -0.79 14.68 -22.22
CA PRO A 153 -0.66 16.14 -22.36
C PRO A 153 -1.55 16.93 -21.40
N GLU A 154 -2.64 16.32 -20.93
CA GLU A 154 -3.59 16.89 -19.97
C GLU A 154 -2.95 17.12 -18.58
N LEU A 155 -1.89 16.39 -18.23
CA LEU A 155 -1.21 16.50 -16.93
C LEU A 155 -0.26 17.69 -16.82
N GLN A 156 0.21 18.27 -17.94
CA GLN A 156 0.97 19.53 -17.89
C GLN A 156 0.06 20.71 -17.54
N GLN A 157 -1.22 20.68 -17.93
CA GLN A 157 -2.17 21.74 -17.60
C GLN A 157 -2.52 21.78 -16.10
N ILE A 158 -2.54 20.62 -15.42
CA ILE A 158 -2.85 20.55 -13.98
C ILE A 158 -1.65 20.98 -13.12
N LEU A 159 -0.41 20.88 -13.61
CA LEU A 159 0.79 21.31 -12.89
C LEU A 159 1.17 22.78 -13.12
N SER A 160 0.49 23.46 -14.05
CA SER A 160 0.72 24.87 -14.41
C SER A 160 -0.26 25.84 -13.74
N GLY A 161 -1.12 25.35 -12.84
CA GLY A 161 -2.14 26.12 -12.11
C GLY A 161 -1.98 26.03 -10.60
#